data_AF-A0A3D5MR14-F1
#
_entry.id   AF-A0A3D5MR14-F1
#
_cell.length_a   1.000
_cell.length_b   1.000
_cell.length_c   1.000
_cell.angle_alpha   90.00
_cell.angle_beta   90.00
_cell.angle_gamma   90.00
#
_symmetry.space_group_name_H-M   'P 1'
#
loop_
_entity.id
_entity.type
_entity.pdbx_description
1 polymer ?
#
loop_
_entity_poly.entity_id
_entity_poly.type
_entity_poly.pdbx_seq_one_letter_code
_entity_poly.pdbx_strand_id
1 'polypeptide(L)'
;MAVNRSAPENFHYDNAEKTNKNFIYKNLRRSKCYNCNFSNSHFDFASLRGAHFKKCNFFRCSFKGAEFIGSNLKGCKLREAKFEDTIFEGANLDGANFEGAKYKNTIFVGCNIEKAKNFDIDNKNIRIFESMPELKISEELEKAVLSAMENEYIKKSRVFDTKDGEINSITMMILSEKFEEDKLIEGMHYIKYEIEREFYTLSYVIRLIEQM
;
A
#
# COMPACT_ATOMS: atom_id res chain seq x y z
N MET A 1 4.17 6.55 -19.19
CA MET A 1 4.26 6.03 -17.81
C MET A 1 2.97 6.31 -17.07
N ALA A 2 2.41 5.35 -16.35
CA ALA A 2 1.20 5.59 -15.58
C ALA A 2 1.57 6.36 -14.30
N VAL A 3 1.29 7.67 -14.33
CA VAL A 3 1.74 8.63 -13.33
C VAL A 3 0.93 8.47 -12.05
N ASN A 4 1.60 8.42 -10.90
CA ASN A 4 0.95 8.51 -9.61
C ASN A 4 0.38 9.92 -9.45
N ARG A 5 -0.92 10.08 -9.69
CA ARG A 5 -1.57 11.39 -9.71
C ARG A 5 -2.09 11.68 -8.31
N SER A 6 -1.81 12.87 -7.80
CA SER A 6 -2.53 13.37 -6.63
C SER A 6 -4.04 13.20 -6.86
N ALA A 7 -4.76 12.65 -5.88
CA ALA A 7 -6.20 12.90 -5.86
C ALA A 7 -6.38 14.42 -5.71
N PRO A 8 -7.43 15.01 -6.29
CA PRO A 8 -7.74 16.40 -6.03
C PRO A 8 -7.79 16.62 -4.51
N GLU A 9 -7.31 17.78 -4.03
CA GLU A 9 -7.22 18.12 -2.60
C GLU A 9 -8.53 17.88 -1.82
N ASN A 10 -9.65 17.80 -2.54
CA ASN A 10 -11.00 17.52 -2.05
C ASN A 10 -11.50 16.09 -2.33
N PHE A 11 -10.67 15.03 -2.19
CA PHE A 11 -11.20 13.65 -2.19
C PHE A 11 -11.92 13.36 -0.87
N HIS A 12 -13.08 14.02 -0.75
CA HIS A 12 -14.02 13.91 0.35
C HIS A 12 -15.38 13.55 -0.23
N TYR A 13 -15.87 12.36 0.11
CA TYR A 13 -17.21 11.93 -0.26
C TYR A 13 -17.99 11.50 0.98
N ASP A 14 -19.27 11.83 1.01
CA ASP A 14 -20.21 11.35 2.03
C ASP A 14 -21.49 10.90 1.32
N ASN A 15 -21.97 9.70 1.64
CA ASN A 15 -23.15 9.07 1.03
C ASN A 15 -23.13 9.06 -0.52
N ALA A 16 -21.93 8.95 -1.12
CA ALA A 16 -21.77 9.09 -2.56
C ALA A 16 -21.80 7.74 -3.30
N GLU A 17 -22.45 7.72 -4.47
CA GLU A 17 -22.39 6.62 -5.43
C GLU A 17 -21.25 6.85 -6.44
N LYS A 18 -20.19 6.04 -6.34
CA LYS A 18 -18.96 6.09 -7.15
C LYS A 18 -18.59 4.70 -7.67
N THR A 19 -19.59 3.98 -8.19
CA THR A 19 -19.40 2.63 -8.76
C THR A 19 -18.68 2.67 -10.10
N ASN A 20 -17.98 1.58 -10.44
CA ASN A 20 -17.29 1.40 -11.72
C ASN A 20 -16.28 2.51 -12.05
N LYS A 21 -15.61 3.07 -11.05
CA LYS A 21 -14.64 4.16 -11.24
C LYS A 21 -13.21 3.65 -11.32
N ASN A 22 -12.37 4.48 -11.91
CA ASN A 22 -10.93 4.26 -12.00
C ASN A 22 -10.21 5.22 -11.05
N PHE A 23 -9.61 4.64 -10.01
CA PHE A 23 -8.74 5.30 -9.04
C PHE A 23 -7.31 4.76 -9.10
N ILE A 24 -6.93 4.14 -10.22
CA ILE A 24 -5.62 3.55 -10.40
C ILE A 24 -4.55 4.65 -10.31
N TYR A 25 -3.45 4.38 -9.61
CA TYR A 25 -2.35 5.32 -9.37
C TYR A 25 -2.78 6.62 -8.67
N LYS A 26 -3.88 6.60 -7.90
CA LYS A 26 -4.30 7.78 -7.15
C LYS A 26 -3.61 7.85 -5.81
N ASN A 27 -3.11 9.04 -5.49
CA ASN A 27 -2.79 9.38 -4.11
C ASN A 27 -4.07 9.74 -3.35
N LEU A 28 -4.61 8.79 -2.61
CA LEU A 28 -5.76 8.98 -1.73
C LEU A 28 -5.33 9.23 -0.28
N ARG A 29 -4.08 9.64 -0.04
CA ARG A 29 -3.56 9.92 1.30
C ARG A 29 -4.48 10.89 2.04
N ARG A 30 -4.87 10.53 3.28
CA ARG A 30 -5.76 11.33 4.15
C ARG A 30 -7.15 11.66 3.56
N SER A 31 -7.54 11.01 2.46
CA SER A 31 -8.89 11.17 1.89
C SER A 31 -9.96 10.77 2.90
N LYS A 32 -11.13 11.38 2.83
CA LYS A 32 -12.24 11.12 3.76
C LYS A 32 -13.45 10.63 3.00
N CYS A 33 -13.90 9.42 3.25
CA CYS A 33 -15.04 8.84 2.58
C CYS A 33 -15.92 8.12 3.60
N TYR A 34 -17.18 8.53 3.68
CA TYR A 34 -18.14 7.99 4.64
C TYR A 34 -19.37 7.46 3.90
N ASN A 35 -19.75 6.22 4.21
CA ASN A 35 -20.96 5.59 3.64
C ASN A 35 -21.05 5.66 2.10
N CYS A 36 -19.90 5.63 1.41
CA CYS A 36 -19.85 5.71 -0.05
C CYS A 36 -19.88 4.34 -0.69
N ASN A 37 -20.42 4.24 -1.90
CA ASN A 37 -20.40 3.02 -2.70
C ASN A 37 -19.37 3.12 -3.83
N PHE A 38 -18.30 2.35 -3.72
CA PHE A 38 -17.24 2.24 -4.72
C PHE A 38 -17.30 0.92 -5.50
N SER A 39 -18.38 0.14 -5.41
CA SER A 39 -18.41 -1.23 -5.96
C SER A 39 -17.95 -1.30 -7.43
N ASN A 40 -17.20 -2.35 -7.75
CA ASN A 40 -16.58 -2.61 -9.06
C ASN A 40 -15.56 -1.54 -9.53
N SER A 41 -15.00 -0.75 -8.61
CA SER A 41 -13.96 0.24 -8.95
C SER A 41 -12.56 -0.33 -8.83
N HIS A 42 -11.62 0.30 -9.52
CA HIS A 42 -10.21 -0.11 -9.55
C HIS A 42 -9.37 0.87 -8.75
N PHE A 43 -8.65 0.39 -7.74
CA PHE A 43 -7.74 1.16 -6.88
C PHE A 43 -6.30 0.65 -7.02
N ASP A 44 -5.97 0.00 -8.13
CA ASP A 44 -4.65 -0.57 -8.33
C ASP A 44 -3.57 0.52 -8.26
N PHE A 45 -2.52 0.24 -7.51
CA PHE A 45 -1.36 1.11 -7.28
C PHE A 45 -1.72 2.43 -6.60
N ALA A 46 -2.88 2.52 -5.95
CA ALA A 46 -3.29 3.67 -5.18
C ALA A 46 -2.64 3.68 -3.78
N SER A 47 -2.26 4.87 -3.32
CA SER A 47 -1.83 5.06 -1.94
C SER A 47 -3.02 5.52 -1.10
N LEU A 48 -3.41 4.75 -0.09
CA LEU A 48 -4.49 5.07 0.85
C LEU A 48 -3.94 5.46 2.23
N ARG A 49 -2.68 5.89 2.31
CA ARG A 49 -2.01 6.22 3.57
C ARG A 49 -2.82 7.20 4.43
N GLY A 50 -3.16 6.83 5.65
CA GLY A 50 -3.96 7.65 6.57
C GLY A 50 -5.37 7.99 6.07
N ALA A 51 -5.88 7.32 5.03
CA ALA A 51 -7.20 7.60 4.51
C ALA A 51 -8.30 7.08 5.44
N HIS A 52 -9.41 7.80 5.53
CA HIS A 52 -10.56 7.46 6.35
C HIS A 52 -11.73 7.04 5.48
N PHE A 53 -11.81 5.75 5.17
CA PHE A 53 -12.95 5.14 4.46
C PHE A 53 -13.78 4.36 5.48
N LYS A 54 -14.84 4.95 6.04
CA LYS A 54 -15.70 4.25 7.01
C LYS A 54 -17.02 3.86 6.38
N LYS A 55 -17.46 2.62 6.65
CA LYS A 55 -18.73 2.07 6.15
C LYS A 55 -18.89 2.13 4.62
N CYS A 56 -17.78 2.22 3.88
CA CYS A 56 -17.83 2.26 2.42
C CYS A 56 -18.03 0.85 1.84
N ASN A 57 -18.68 0.77 0.68
CA ASN A 57 -18.83 -0.47 -0.07
C ASN A 57 -17.75 -0.58 -1.15
N PHE A 58 -16.90 -1.60 -1.04
CA PHE A 58 -15.83 -1.95 -1.98
C PHE A 58 -16.09 -3.32 -2.62
N PHE A 59 -17.35 -3.72 -2.74
CA PHE A 59 -17.74 -4.97 -3.39
C PHE A 59 -17.06 -5.11 -4.76
N ARG A 60 -16.33 -6.21 -4.96
CA ARG A 60 -15.60 -6.52 -6.21
C ARG A 60 -14.58 -5.46 -6.68
N CYS A 61 -14.07 -4.62 -5.78
CA CYS A 61 -12.98 -3.72 -6.14
C CYS A 61 -11.64 -4.46 -6.32
N SER A 62 -10.72 -3.88 -7.10
CA SER A 62 -9.33 -4.35 -7.21
C SER A 62 -8.37 -3.40 -6.50
N PHE A 63 -7.33 -3.97 -5.89
CA PHE A 63 -6.33 -3.25 -5.09
C PHE A 63 -4.90 -3.72 -5.38
N LYS A 64 -4.59 -4.03 -6.65
CA LYS A 64 -3.25 -4.53 -7.01
C LYS A 64 -2.17 -3.50 -6.65
N GLY A 65 -1.18 -3.84 -5.83
CA GLY A 65 -0.10 -2.92 -5.44
C GLY A 65 -0.57 -1.70 -4.63
N ALA A 66 -1.77 -1.75 -4.04
CA ALA A 66 -2.30 -0.66 -3.23
C ALA A 66 -1.79 -0.72 -1.78
N GLU A 67 -1.72 0.44 -1.13
CA GLU A 67 -1.14 0.57 0.22
C GLU A 67 -2.09 1.24 1.21
N PHE A 68 -2.52 0.50 2.23
CA PHE A 68 -3.42 0.92 3.29
C PHE A 68 -2.66 1.17 4.61
N ILE A 69 -1.75 2.15 4.60
CA ILE A 69 -0.88 2.43 5.75
C ILE A 69 -1.56 3.42 6.71
N GLY A 70 -1.91 3.00 7.91
CA GLY A 70 -2.63 3.79 8.91
C GLY A 70 -4.05 4.18 8.48
N SER A 71 -4.63 3.47 7.51
CA SER A 71 -5.96 3.76 6.98
C SER A 71 -7.05 3.30 7.96
N ASN A 72 -8.20 3.97 7.95
CA ASN A 72 -9.37 3.54 8.69
C ASN A 72 -10.41 2.96 7.72
N LEU A 73 -10.63 1.64 7.80
CA LEU A 73 -11.57 0.87 6.99
C LEU A 73 -12.77 0.36 7.81
N LYS A 74 -13.02 0.96 8.98
CA LYS A 74 -14.04 0.50 9.94
C LYS A 74 -15.40 0.34 9.28
N GLY A 75 -15.97 -0.86 9.38
CA GLY A 75 -17.28 -1.23 8.87
C GLY A 75 -17.39 -1.29 7.34
N CYS A 76 -16.28 -1.23 6.61
CA CYS A 76 -16.32 -1.33 5.14
C CYS A 76 -16.76 -2.73 4.66
N LYS A 77 -17.41 -2.77 3.50
CA LYS A 77 -17.82 -4.02 2.85
C LYS A 77 -16.79 -4.33 1.74
N LEU A 78 -15.86 -5.23 2.01
CA LEU A 78 -14.80 -5.67 1.08
C LEU A 78 -15.13 -7.04 0.46
N ARG A 79 -16.43 -7.38 0.38
CA ARG A 79 -16.90 -8.66 -0.15
C ARG A 79 -16.42 -8.84 -1.59
N GLU A 80 -15.88 -10.01 -1.92
CA GLU A 80 -15.33 -10.32 -3.25
C GLU A 80 -14.25 -9.35 -3.78
N ALA A 81 -13.67 -8.50 -2.93
CA ALA A 81 -12.57 -7.63 -3.32
C ALA A 81 -11.31 -8.44 -3.63
N LYS A 82 -10.48 -7.93 -4.53
CA LYS A 82 -9.24 -8.58 -4.96
C LYS A 82 -8.03 -7.78 -4.46
N PHE A 83 -7.22 -8.42 -3.64
CA PHE A 83 -5.96 -7.89 -3.13
C PHE A 83 -4.82 -8.69 -3.76
N GLU A 84 -3.93 -7.99 -4.48
CA GLU A 84 -2.74 -8.57 -5.10
C GLU A 84 -1.57 -7.64 -4.77
N ASP A 85 -0.50 -8.15 -4.18
CA ASP A 85 0.66 -7.33 -3.79
C ASP A 85 0.25 -6.12 -2.92
N THR A 86 -0.78 -6.28 -2.07
CA THR A 86 -1.38 -5.22 -1.26
C THR A 86 -0.79 -5.21 0.15
N ILE A 87 -0.57 -4.02 0.71
CA ILE A 87 -0.06 -3.85 2.09
C ILE A 87 -1.12 -3.17 2.96
N PHE A 88 -1.43 -3.76 4.11
CA PHE A 88 -2.16 -3.15 5.21
C PHE A 88 -1.23 -3.01 6.40
N GLU A 89 -0.92 -1.79 6.83
CA GLU A 89 -0.05 -1.54 7.99
C GLU A 89 -0.80 -0.64 8.97
N GLY A 90 -1.05 -1.10 10.18
CA GLY A 90 -1.79 -0.35 11.20
C GLY A 90 -3.20 0.06 10.76
N ALA A 91 -3.80 -0.64 9.80
CA ALA A 91 -5.13 -0.33 9.31
C ALA A 91 -6.20 -0.73 10.33
N ASN A 92 -7.18 0.17 10.56
CA ASN A 92 -8.35 -0.18 11.37
C ASN A 92 -9.34 -0.99 10.52
N LEU A 93 -9.45 -2.28 10.80
CA LEU A 93 -10.33 -3.23 10.13
C LEU A 93 -11.59 -3.56 10.93
N ASP A 94 -11.91 -2.80 11.99
CA ASP A 94 -13.03 -3.09 12.89
C ASP A 94 -14.35 -3.26 12.11
N GLY A 95 -14.92 -4.46 12.16
CA GLY A 95 -16.17 -4.80 11.49
C GLY A 95 -16.12 -4.75 9.95
N ALA A 96 -14.94 -4.61 9.34
CA ALA A 96 -14.79 -4.70 7.90
C ALA A 96 -15.07 -6.14 7.45
N ASN A 97 -15.89 -6.31 6.39
CA ASN A 97 -16.32 -7.63 5.93
C ASN A 97 -15.54 -8.07 4.69
N PHE A 98 -14.76 -9.15 4.81
CA PHE A 98 -13.91 -9.74 3.77
C PHE A 98 -14.50 -11.00 3.11
N GLU A 99 -15.80 -11.26 3.26
CA GLU A 99 -16.44 -12.46 2.69
C GLU A 99 -16.15 -12.63 1.18
N GLY A 100 -15.54 -13.76 0.82
CA GLY A 100 -15.17 -14.07 -0.56
C GLY A 100 -14.05 -13.21 -1.14
N ALA A 101 -13.37 -12.40 -0.33
CA ALA A 101 -12.18 -11.67 -0.76
C ALA A 101 -11.10 -12.64 -1.27
N LYS A 102 -10.34 -12.17 -2.27
CA LYS A 102 -9.26 -12.94 -2.89
C LYS A 102 -7.94 -12.26 -2.60
N TYR A 103 -6.94 -13.06 -2.21
CA TYR A 103 -5.62 -12.58 -1.83
C TYR A 103 -4.55 -13.21 -2.72
N LYS A 104 -3.54 -12.41 -3.05
CA LYS A 104 -2.26 -12.83 -3.63
C LYS A 104 -1.19 -11.92 -3.04
N ASN A 105 -0.16 -12.48 -2.41
CA ASN A 105 0.94 -11.72 -1.80
C ASN A 105 0.45 -10.53 -0.95
N THR A 106 -0.57 -10.72 -0.11
CA THR A 106 -1.15 -9.63 0.70
C THR A 106 -0.56 -9.64 2.09
N ILE A 107 -0.12 -8.48 2.58
CA ILE A 107 0.54 -8.38 3.89
C ILE A 107 -0.30 -7.53 4.84
N PHE A 108 -0.47 -8.02 6.07
CA PHE A 108 -1.08 -7.31 7.18
C PHE A 108 -0.03 -7.14 8.28
N VAL A 109 0.17 -5.91 8.74
CA VAL A 109 1.12 -5.57 9.80
C VAL A 109 0.41 -4.74 10.85
N GLY A 110 0.44 -5.14 12.12
CA GLY A 110 -0.18 -4.40 13.21
C GLY A 110 -1.68 -4.14 13.03
N CYS A 111 -2.36 -5.00 12.27
CA CYS A 111 -3.80 -4.92 12.06
C CYS A 111 -4.51 -5.86 13.04
N ASN A 112 -5.54 -5.39 13.74
CA ASN A 112 -6.39 -6.27 14.53
C ASN A 112 -7.37 -7.01 13.59
N ILE A 113 -6.92 -8.14 13.06
CA ILE A 113 -7.68 -8.95 12.10
C ILE A 113 -8.86 -9.70 12.76
N GLU A 114 -8.82 -9.96 14.07
CA GLU A 114 -9.90 -10.63 14.81
C GLU A 114 -11.19 -9.80 14.84
N LYS A 115 -11.07 -8.47 14.73
CA LYS A 115 -12.21 -7.57 14.63
C LYS A 115 -12.78 -7.47 13.22
N ALA A 116 -12.11 -8.01 12.21
CA ALA A 116 -12.66 -8.12 10.87
C ALA A 116 -13.67 -9.28 10.79
N LYS A 117 -14.61 -9.20 9.87
CA LYS A 117 -15.64 -10.22 9.63
C LYS A 117 -15.27 -11.04 8.41
N ASN A 118 -15.48 -12.37 8.49
CA ASN A 118 -15.22 -13.30 7.40
C ASN A 118 -13.79 -13.21 6.86
N PHE A 119 -12.82 -12.98 7.74
CA PHE A 119 -11.41 -12.93 7.39
C PHE A 119 -10.85 -14.34 7.41
N ASP A 120 -10.29 -14.79 6.29
CA ASP A 120 -9.69 -16.11 6.12
C ASP A 120 -8.23 -16.06 6.61
N ILE A 121 -8.02 -16.30 7.91
CA ILE A 121 -6.71 -16.20 8.56
C ILE A 121 -5.71 -17.25 8.05
N ASP A 122 -6.19 -18.40 7.60
CA ASP A 122 -5.37 -19.52 7.13
C ASP A 122 -5.04 -19.42 5.63
N ASN A 123 -5.39 -18.31 4.98
CA ASN A 123 -5.13 -18.13 3.56
C ASN A 123 -3.62 -18.13 3.27
N LYS A 124 -3.12 -19.13 2.53
CA LYS A 124 -1.68 -19.21 2.18
C LYS A 124 -1.11 -18.01 1.42
N ASN A 125 -1.96 -17.13 0.88
CA ASN A 125 -1.54 -15.94 0.14
C ASN A 125 -1.50 -14.67 1.00
N ILE A 126 -1.78 -14.77 2.30
CA ILE A 126 -1.61 -13.67 3.24
C ILE A 126 -0.43 -13.91 4.17
N ARG A 127 0.22 -12.81 4.56
CA ARG A 127 1.21 -12.78 5.65
C ARG A 127 0.72 -11.82 6.71
N ILE A 128 0.75 -12.24 7.97
CA ILE A 128 0.29 -11.43 9.10
C ILE A 128 1.45 -11.26 10.07
N PHE A 129 1.74 -10.02 10.42
CA PHE A 129 2.73 -9.64 11.42
C PHE A 129 2.04 -8.79 12.50
N GLU A 130 2.26 -9.10 13.76
CA GLU A 130 1.70 -8.32 14.89
C GLU A 130 2.31 -6.91 14.96
N SER A 131 3.56 -6.77 14.54
CA SER A 131 4.29 -5.51 14.46
C SER A 131 5.19 -5.50 13.21
N MET A 132 5.83 -4.36 12.94
CA MET A 132 6.87 -4.28 11.90
C MET A 132 7.92 -5.38 12.18
N PRO A 133 8.21 -6.28 11.22
CA PRO A 133 9.18 -7.35 11.42
C PRO A 133 10.60 -6.77 11.48
N GLU A 134 11.52 -7.55 12.03
CA GLU A 134 12.94 -7.22 12.07
C GLU A 134 13.48 -6.99 10.65
N LEU A 135 14.24 -5.91 10.48
CA LEU A 135 14.93 -5.61 9.23
C LEU A 135 16.13 -6.55 9.07
N LYS A 136 16.17 -7.27 7.95
CA LYS A 136 17.24 -8.23 7.63
C LYS A 136 17.83 -7.91 6.26
N ILE A 137 18.79 -7.00 6.23
CA ILE A 137 19.56 -6.61 5.04
C ILE A 137 21.03 -6.45 5.42
N SER A 138 21.95 -6.50 4.44
CA SER A 138 23.35 -6.20 4.69
C SER A 138 23.57 -4.72 5.00
N GLU A 139 24.71 -4.41 5.61
CA GLU A 139 25.13 -3.01 5.82
C GLU A 139 25.30 -2.24 4.50
N GLU A 140 25.65 -2.93 3.41
CA GLU A 140 25.82 -2.29 2.10
C GLU A 140 24.48 -1.88 1.51
N LEU A 141 23.49 -2.78 1.52
CA LEU A 141 22.14 -2.47 1.09
C LEU A 141 21.50 -1.41 2.00
N GLU A 142 21.75 -1.47 3.31
CA GLU A 142 21.28 -0.44 4.26
C GLU A 142 21.80 0.95 3.88
N LYS A 143 23.12 1.08 3.63
CA LYS A 143 23.74 2.34 3.19
C LYS A 143 23.15 2.82 1.86
N ALA A 144 22.91 1.91 0.91
CA ALA A 144 22.33 2.25 -0.38
C ALA A 144 20.90 2.81 -0.23
N VAL A 145 20.06 2.18 0.60
CA VAL A 145 18.69 2.65 0.90
C VAL A 145 18.72 4.03 1.58
N LEU A 146 19.58 4.21 2.59
CA LEU A 146 19.73 5.50 3.26
C LEU A 146 20.19 6.59 2.29
N SER A 147 21.11 6.27 1.38
CA SER A 147 21.57 7.19 0.35
C SER A 147 20.47 7.55 -0.66
N ALA A 148 19.65 6.57 -1.08
CA ALA A 148 18.50 6.83 -1.95
C ALA A 148 17.48 7.76 -1.28
N MET A 149 17.28 7.61 0.03
CA MET A 149 16.40 8.46 0.82
C MET A 149 16.87 9.92 0.99
N GLU A 150 18.08 10.28 0.55
CA GLU A 150 18.51 11.68 0.43
C GLU A 150 17.74 12.42 -0.69
N ASN A 151 17.19 11.69 -1.67
CA ASN A 151 16.31 12.27 -2.69
C ASN A 151 14.99 12.75 -2.05
N GLU A 152 14.62 14.01 -2.32
CA GLU A 152 13.46 14.63 -1.67
C GLU A 152 12.12 13.95 -1.98
N TYR A 153 11.95 13.42 -3.19
CA TYR A 153 10.71 12.75 -3.60
C TYR A 153 10.61 11.37 -2.98
N ILE A 154 11.73 10.64 -2.88
CA ILE A 154 11.80 9.36 -2.17
C ILE A 154 11.47 9.59 -0.70
N LYS A 155 12.09 10.56 -0.04
CA LYS A 155 11.81 10.88 1.36
C LYS A 155 10.36 11.32 1.58
N LYS A 156 9.80 12.17 0.70
CA LYS A 156 8.40 12.62 0.77
C LYS A 156 7.38 11.51 0.51
N SER A 157 7.73 10.50 -0.29
CA SER A 157 6.85 9.37 -0.62
C SER A 157 6.45 8.53 0.60
N ARG A 158 7.36 8.44 1.58
CA ARG A 158 7.25 7.57 2.77
C ARG A 158 7.24 6.07 2.48
N VAL A 159 7.74 5.66 1.30
CA VAL A 159 7.79 4.24 0.89
C VAL A 159 8.89 3.47 1.63
N PHE A 160 10.06 4.09 1.85
CA PHE A 160 11.22 3.43 2.46
C PHE A 160 11.34 3.66 3.97
N ASP A 161 10.47 4.46 4.60
CA ASP A 161 10.61 4.79 6.02
C ASP A 161 9.33 4.73 6.85
N THR A 162 9.50 4.23 8.06
CA THR A 162 8.47 4.20 9.10
C THR A 162 8.21 5.61 9.63
N LYS A 163 7.09 5.81 10.34
CA LYS A 163 6.75 7.12 10.94
C LYS A 163 7.87 7.68 11.85
N ASP A 164 8.66 6.79 12.43
CA ASP A 164 9.75 7.09 13.37
C ASP A 164 11.09 7.36 12.65
N GLY A 165 11.12 7.21 11.32
CA GLY A 165 12.27 7.56 10.48
C GLY A 165 13.22 6.40 10.18
N GLU A 166 12.94 5.22 10.74
CA GLU A 166 13.66 3.97 10.45
C GLU A 166 13.32 3.43 9.06
N ILE A 167 14.19 2.57 8.52
CA ILE A 167 13.91 1.88 7.24
C ILE A 167 12.69 0.97 7.40
N ASN A 168 11.79 1.03 6.43
CA ASN A 168 10.61 0.18 6.38
C ASN A 168 11.01 -1.27 6.00
N SER A 169 10.99 -2.17 6.99
CA SER A 169 11.41 -3.57 6.79
C SER A 169 10.49 -4.36 5.88
N ILE A 170 9.20 -4.02 5.80
CA ILE A 170 8.27 -4.66 4.85
C ILE A 170 8.62 -4.27 3.42
N THR A 171 8.93 -2.99 3.19
CA THR A 171 9.41 -2.52 1.89
C THR A 171 10.66 -3.29 1.48
N MET A 172 11.63 -3.43 2.39
CA MET A 172 12.86 -4.17 2.10
C MET A 172 12.62 -5.67 1.90
N MET A 173 11.78 -6.30 2.71
CA MET A 173 11.40 -7.71 2.55
C MET A 173 10.80 -7.99 1.17
N ILE A 174 9.86 -7.14 0.72
CA ILE A 174 9.23 -7.28 -0.61
C ILE A 174 10.26 -7.09 -1.72
N LEU A 175 11.17 -6.13 -1.58
CA LEU A 175 12.21 -5.87 -2.56
C LEU A 175 13.21 -7.05 -2.63
N SER A 176 13.65 -7.57 -1.49
CA SER A 176 14.58 -8.71 -1.40
C SER A 176 13.99 -10.04 -1.87
N GLU A 177 12.67 -10.20 -1.79
CA GLU A 177 11.97 -11.35 -2.39
C GLU A 177 11.93 -11.28 -3.92
N LYS A 178 12.09 -10.08 -4.47
CA LYS A 178 11.85 -9.81 -5.89
C LYS A 178 13.12 -9.59 -6.70
N PHE A 179 14.20 -9.19 -6.04
CA PHE A 179 15.47 -8.86 -6.68
C PHE A 179 16.63 -9.41 -5.85
N GLU A 180 17.67 -9.85 -6.54
CA GLU A 180 18.96 -10.15 -5.92
C GLU A 180 19.56 -8.88 -5.29
N GLU A 181 20.36 -9.07 -4.24
CA GLU A 181 20.87 -7.97 -3.42
C GLU A 181 21.71 -6.97 -4.22
N ASP A 182 22.61 -7.45 -5.09
CA ASP A 182 23.43 -6.60 -5.96
C ASP A 182 22.56 -5.72 -6.87
N LYS A 183 21.47 -6.29 -7.42
CA LYS A 183 20.50 -5.55 -8.23
C LYS A 183 19.72 -4.53 -7.39
N LEU A 184 19.45 -4.80 -6.12
CA LEU A 184 18.83 -3.81 -5.23
C LEU A 184 19.76 -2.65 -4.92
N ILE A 185 21.04 -2.92 -4.64
CA ILE A 185 22.03 -1.88 -4.37
C ILE A 185 22.17 -0.96 -5.59
N GLU A 186 22.37 -1.54 -6.78
CA GLU A 186 22.39 -0.78 -8.04
C GLU A 186 21.08 -0.02 -8.26
N GLY A 187 19.95 -0.68 -8.01
CA GLY A 187 18.62 -0.08 -8.10
C GLY A 187 18.43 1.12 -7.17
N MET A 188 18.93 1.07 -5.93
CA MET A 188 18.89 2.19 -4.99
C MET A 188 19.71 3.38 -5.50
N HIS A 189 20.89 3.12 -6.05
CA HIS A 189 21.70 4.16 -6.70
C HIS A 189 20.99 4.76 -7.91
N TYR A 190 20.37 3.92 -8.75
CA TYR A 190 19.63 4.36 -9.93
C TYR A 190 18.43 5.25 -9.56
N ILE A 191 17.53 4.79 -8.68
CA ILE A 191 16.31 5.54 -8.34
C ILE A 191 16.61 6.88 -7.65
N LYS A 192 17.73 6.98 -6.94
CA LYS A 192 18.18 8.23 -6.29
C LYS A 192 18.24 9.39 -7.30
N TYR A 193 18.69 9.11 -8.52
CA TYR A 193 18.87 10.12 -9.57
C TYR A 193 17.73 10.12 -10.59
N GLU A 194 17.08 8.97 -10.84
CA GLU A 194 15.97 8.87 -11.79
C GLU A 194 14.66 9.50 -11.25
N ILE A 195 14.41 9.44 -9.95
CA ILE A 195 13.16 9.95 -9.37
C ILE A 195 13.23 11.47 -9.22
N GLU A 196 12.63 12.16 -10.18
CA GLU A 196 12.53 13.63 -10.23
C GLU A 196 11.10 14.16 -9.97
N ARG A 197 10.19 13.30 -9.49
CA ARG A 197 8.78 13.68 -9.26
C ARG A 197 8.13 12.86 -8.16
N GLU A 198 6.98 13.35 -7.67
CA GLU A 198 6.21 12.66 -6.65
C GLU A 198 5.73 11.27 -7.08
N PHE A 199 5.84 10.32 -6.16
CA PHE A 199 5.24 8.99 -6.20
C PHE A 199 4.88 8.58 -4.76
N TYR A 200 4.02 7.58 -4.61
CA TYR A 200 3.45 7.27 -3.29
C TYR A 200 3.26 5.77 -3.00
N THR A 201 3.75 4.88 -3.86
CA THR A 201 3.68 3.42 -3.63
C THR A 201 4.95 2.72 -4.06
N LEU A 202 5.28 1.62 -3.38
CA LEU A 202 6.39 0.72 -3.65
C LEU A 202 6.34 0.14 -5.08
N SER A 203 5.13 -0.08 -5.61
CA SER A 203 4.95 -0.54 -7.00
C SER A 203 5.60 0.40 -8.05
N TYR A 204 5.78 1.68 -7.73
CA TYR A 204 6.49 2.60 -8.61
C TYR A 204 8.01 2.32 -8.61
N VAL A 205 8.59 2.14 -7.43
CA VAL A 205 10.00 1.79 -7.24
C VAL A 205 10.34 0.45 -7.89
N ILE A 206 9.52 -0.58 -7.63
CA ILE A 206 9.69 -1.91 -8.21
C ILE A 206 9.80 -1.83 -9.73
N ARG A 207 8.92 -1.07 -10.38
CA ARG A 207 8.92 -0.92 -11.84
C ARG A 207 10.15 -0.21 -12.38
N LEU A 208 10.72 0.75 -11.65
CA LEU A 208 11.95 1.41 -12.06
C LEU A 208 13.13 0.45 -11.99
N ILE A 209 13.25 -0.32 -10.91
CA ILE A 209 14.32 -1.33 -10.75
C ILE A 209 14.16 -2.48 -11.78
N GLU A 210 12.95 -2.82 -12.17
CA GLU A 210 12.70 -3.77 -13.28
C GLU A 210 13.16 -3.26 -14.65
N GLN A 211 13.23 -1.95 -14.85
CA GLN A 211 13.53 -1.31 -16.13
C GLN A 211 15.01 -0.93 -16.29
N MET A 212 15.78 -1.03 -15.20
CA MET A 212 17.24 -1.01 -15.17
C MET A 212 17.80 -2.34 -15.68
#